data_AF-A0A1W6K136-F1
#
_entry.id   AF-A0A1W6K136-F1
#
_cell.length_a   1.000
_cell.length_b   1.000
_cell.length_c   1.000
_cell.angle_alpha   90.00
_cell.angle_beta   90.00
_cell.angle_gamma   90.00
#
_symmetry.space_group_name_H-M   'P 1'
#
loop_
_entity.id
_entity.type
_entity.pdbx_description
1 polymer ?
#
loop_
_entity_poly.entity_id
_entity_poly.type
_entity_poly.pdbx_seq_one_letter_code
_entity_poly.pdbx_strand_id
1 'polypeptide(L)'
;MKLNKKLLSYTIFSIIPIAGGIADSAIVTRATKDFFDSLPYLLISTPVFIASSAISIFLYFRNFLFMYVTVVYSLLIPFATSFLISKKYENYTVEINDHYELSPEDHYIEVTLNIPASYTSSSLLDEDQVIDPNLLFKKLFSRALKTKLRRSPYYAKLRFIELDKCSNLRVSVSQDKMILKKKCGDVIIEIIINNNKNTKLANSTT
;
A
#
# COMPACT_ATOMS: atom_id res chain seq x y z
N MET A 1 -4.09 8.27 12.37
CA MET A 1 -2.98 7.36 12.00
C MET A 1 -1.73 7.90 12.67
N LYS A 2 -1.09 7.15 13.57
CA LYS A 2 0.17 7.61 14.20
C LYS A 2 1.28 7.51 13.14
N LEU A 3 2.00 8.62 12.87
CA LEU A 3 3.13 8.60 11.95
C LEU A 3 4.32 7.87 12.59
N ASN A 4 5.05 7.10 11.79
CA ASN A 4 6.24 6.41 12.24
C ASN A 4 7.42 7.39 12.27
N LYS A 5 8.04 7.58 13.43
CA LYS A 5 9.16 8.52 13.64
C LYS A 5 10.38 8.18 12.77
N LYS A 6 10.67 6.89 12.53
CA LYS A 6 11.77 6.44 11.66
C LYS A 6 11.53 6.81 10.21
N LEU A 7 10.28 6.70 9.75
CA LEU A 7 9.91 7.16 8.39
C LEU A 7 9.97 8.69 8.29
N LEU A 8 9.59 9.40 9.35
CA LEU A 8 9.69 10.85 9.40
C LEU A 8 11.14 11.34 9.31
N SER A 9 12.12 10.65 9.91
CA SER A 9 13.53 11.07 9.78
C SER A 9 14.06 11.01 8.34
N TYR A 10 13.49 10.15 7.48
CA TYR A 10 13.90 10.09 6.07
C TYR A 10 13.41 11.30 5.25
N THR A 11 12.47 12.10 5.76
CA THR A 11 12.06 13.32 5.04
C THR A 11 13.15 14.38 5.00
N ILE A 12 14.21 14.27 5.81
CA ILE A 12 15.37 15.18 5.77
C ILE A 12 16.06 15.18 4.40
N PHE A 13 15.99 14.07 3.66
CA PHE A 13 16.54 13.98 2.29
C PHE A 13 15.87 14.96 1.30
N SER A 14 14.65 15.43 1.59
CA SER A 14 13.95 16.44 0.79
C SER A 14 14.65 17.80 0.73
N ILE A 15 15.59 18.07 1.65
CA ILE A 15 16.37 19.31 1.67
C ILE A 15 17.34 19.36 0.48
N ILE A 16 17.75 18.21 -0.07
CA ILE A 16 18.68 18.15 -1.19
C ILE A 16 17.99 18.70 -2.45
N PRO A 17 18.50 19.77 -3.07
CA PRO A 17 17.90 20.34 -4.28
C PRO A 17 17.88 19.32 -5.42
N ILE A 18 16.86 19.39 -6.29
CA ILE A 18 16.70 18.58 -7.52
C ILE A 18 16.47 17.08 -7.28
N ALA A 19 17.27 16.42 -6.45
CA ALA A 19 17.22 14.97 -6.24
C ALA A 19 16.53 14.55 -4.92
N GLY A 20 16.41 15.46 -3.96
CA GLY A 20 15.90 15.16 -2.62
C GLY A 20 14.50 14.55 -2.62
N GLY A 21 13.59 15.11 -3.43
CA GLY A 21 12.21 14.65 -3.60
C GLY A 21 12.07 13.28 -4.29
N ILE A 22 13.12 12.80 -4.95
CA ILE A 22 13.17 11.42 -5.49
C ILE A 22 13.64 10.47 -4.40
N ALA A 23 14.71 10.85 -3.70
CA ALA A 23 15.33 10.02 -2.68
C ALA A 23 14.38 9.76 -1.50
N ASP A 24 13.76 10.82 -0.95
CA ASP A 24 12.83 10.71 0.17
C ASP A 24 11.61 9.83 -0.19
N SER A 25 11.01 10.07 -1.35
CA SER A 25 9.85 9.38 -1.86
C SER A 25 10.17 7.91 -2.14
N ALA A 26 11.34 7.64 -2.72
CA ALA A 26 11.79 6.27 -2.95
C ALA A 26 12.02 5.51 -1.64
N ILE A 27 12.67 6.12 -0.65
CA ILE A 27 12.95 5.48 0.64
C ILE A 27 11.64 5.21 1.39
N VAL A 28 10.79 6.23 1.53
CA VAL A 28 9.50 6.12 2.24
C VAL A 28 8.62 5.08 1.58
N THR A 29 8.49 5.12 0.25
CA THR A 29 7.61 4.18 -0.49
C THR A 29 8.15 2.75 -0.46
N ARG A 30 9.47 2.56 -0.50
CA ARG A 30 10.06 1.22 -0.34
C ARG A 30 9.78 0.64 1.05
N ALA A 31 9.75 1.48 2.07
CA ALA A 31 9.50 1.07 3.44
C ALA A 31 8.01 0.82 3.73
N THR A 32 7.11 1.68 3.23
CA THR A 32 5.65 1.48 3.36
C THR A 32 5.13 0.41 2.40
N LYS A 33 5.81 0.22 1.26
CA LYS A 33 5.40 -0.62 0.13
C LYS A 33 4.04 -0.24 -0.47
N ASP A 34 3.43 0.87 -0.07
CA ASP A 34 2.12 1.36 -0.51
C ASP A 34 2.13 2.89 -0.67
N PHE A 35 1.50 3.38 -1.74
CA PHE A 35 1.40 4.79 -2.10
C PHE A 35 0.49 5.57 -1.13
N PHE A 36 -0.62 4.97 -0.71
CA PHE A 36 -1.54 5.69 0.19
C PHE A 36 -0.96 5.84 1.60
N ASP A 37 -0.13 4.88 2.02
CA ASP A 37 0.59 4.95 3.29
C ASP A 37 1.79 5.90 3.24
N SER A 38 2.39 6.14 2.06
CA SER A 38 3.48 7.12 1.89
C SER A 38 2.96 8.56 1.77
N LEU A 39 1.71 8.76 1.33
CA LEU A 39 1.12 10.08 1.07
C LEU A 39 1.31 11.10 2.22
N PRO A 40 1.07 10.77 3.51
CA PRO A 40 1.24 11.74 4.59
C PRO A 40 2.68 12.26 4.71
N TYR A 41 3.66 11.40 4.46
CA TYR A 41 5.07 11.77 4.51
C TYR A 41 5.46 12.64 3.30
N LEU A 42 4.94 12.33 2.10
CA LEU A 42 5.15 13.13 0.91
C LEU A 42 4.55 14.54 1.05
N LEU A 43 3.36 14.67 1.64
CA LEU A 43 2.74 15.97 1.89
C LEU A 43 3.54 16.84 2.86
N ILE A 44 4.28 16.21 3.80
CA ILE A 44 5.17 16.93 4.72
C ILE A 44 6.49 17.31 4.04
N SER A 45 7.05 16.43 3.21
CA SER A 45 8.38 16.65 2.61
C SER A 45 8.35 17.48 1.33
N THR A 46 7.26 17.46 0.57
CA THR A 46 7.13 18.19 -0.71
C THR A 46 7.33 19.71 -0.57
N PRO A 47 6.75 20.41 0.42
CA PRO A 47 6.98 21.85 0.60
C PRO A 47 8.46 22.18 0.86
N VAL A 48 9.15 21.33 1.64
CA VAL A 48 10.58 21.48 1.93
C VAL A 48 11.40 21.31 0.66
N PHE A 49 11.07 20.32 -0.16
CA PHE A 49 11.74 20.08 -1.44
C PHE A 49 11.51 21.19 -2.48
N ILE A 50 10.29 21.72 -2.54
CA ILE A 50 9.97 22.87 -3.39
C ILE A 50 10.81 24.08 -2.96
N ALA A 51 10.85 24.38 -1.66
CA ALA A 51 11.61 25.50 -1.14
C ALA A 51 13.11 25.35 -1.40
N SER A 52 13.70 24.19 -1.09
CA SER A 52 15.13 23.93 -1.28
C SER A 52 15.56 24.04 -2.75
N SER A 53 14.77 23.46 -3.66
CA SER A 53 15.05 23.48 -5.09
C SER A 53 14.83 24.87 -5.71
N ALA A 54 13.74 25.56 -5.33
CA ALA A 54 13.44 26.89 -5.84
C ALA A 54 14.45 27.94 -5.38
N ILE A 55 14.85 27.93 -4.10
CA ILE A 55 15.87 28.84 -3.57
C ILE A 55 17.20 28.62 -4.29
N SER A 56 17.62 27.37 -4.45
CA SER A 56 18.90 27.03 -5.09
C SER A 56 18.95 27.53 -6.54
N ILE A 57 17.86 27.36 -7.29
CA ILE A 57 17.79 27.75 -8.69
C ILE A 57 17.65 29.27 -8.85
N PHE A 58 16.93 29.93 -7.95
CA PHE A 58 16.87 31.38 -7.91
C PHE A 58 18.26 32.00 -7.65
N LEU A 59 19.02 31.47 -6.70
CA LEU A 59 20.35 31.97 -6.37
C LEU A 59 21.37 31.76 -7.51
N TYR A 60 21.32 30.60 -8.18
CA TYR A 60 22.30 30.25 -9.20
C TYR A 60 21.99 30.87 -10.58
N PHE A 61 20.74 30.73 -11.06
CA PHE A 61 20.37 31.15 -12.43
C PHE A 61 19.70 32.51 -12.48
N ARG A 62 19.14 33.00 -11.36
CA ARG A 62 18.40 34.28 -11.26
C ARG A 62 17.36 34.50 -12.36
N ASN A 63 16.76 33.40 -12.84
CA ASN A 63 15.83 33.41 -13.96
C ASN A 63 14.50 32.77 -13.54
N PHE A 64 13.43 33.54 -13.67
CA PHE A 64 12.08 33.15 -13.26
C PHE A 64 11.52 31.97 -14.05
N LEU A 65 11.92 31.78 -15.31
CA LEU A 65 11.46 30.64 -16.11
C LEU A 65 11.97 29.32 -15.53
N PHE A 66 13.26 29.24 -15.18
CA PHE A 66 13.83 28.05 -14.55
C PHE A 66 13.26 27.79 -13.16
N MET A 67 12.99 28.86 -12.39
CA MET A 67 12.31 28.75 -11.10
C MET A 67 10.90 28.12 -11.25
N TYR A 68 10.10 28.60 -12.20
CA TYR A 68 8.76 28.06 -12.45
C TYR A 68 8.80 26.57 -12.84
N VAL A 69 9.68 26.20 -13.78
CA VAL A 69 9.86 24.80 -14.19
C VAL A 69 10.25 23.92 -12.99
N THR A 70 11.12 24.42 -12.12
CA THR A 70 11.55 23.71 -10.90
C THR A 70 10.41 23.49 -9.94
N VAL A 71 9.56 24.49 -9.70
CA VAL A 71 8.43 24.36 -8.79
C VAL A 71 7.46 23.30 -9.29
N VAL A 72 7.13 23.32 -10.59
CA VAL A 72 6.27 22.31 -11.21
C VAL A 72 6.90 20.92 -11.11
N TYR A 73 8.19 20.80 -11.43
CA TYR A 73 8.93 19.55 -11.28
C TYR A 73 8.90 19.02 -9.84
N SER A 74 9.19 19.90 -8.87
CA SER A 74 9.32 19.54 -7.45
C SER A 74 7.98 19.18 -6.82
N LEU A 75 6.88 19.70 -7.35
CA LEU A 75 5.53 19.34 -6.94
C LEU A 75 5.14 17.95 -7.43
N LEU A 76 5.50 17.57 -8.66
CA LEU A 76 5.03 16.33 -9.29
C LEU A 76 5.93 15.13 -9.01
N ILE A 77 7.26 15.33 -8.96
CA ILE A 77 8.22 14.24 -8.94
C ILE A 77 8.11 13.33 -7.69
N PRO A 78 7.83 13.82 -6.46
CA PRO A 78 7.74 12.93 -5.30
C PRO A 78 6.54 12.00 -5.40
N PHE A 79 5.41 12.48 -5.92
CA PHE A 79 4.21 11.67 -6.11
C PHE A 79 4.37 10.68 -7.26
N ALA A 80 4.95 11.11 -8.39
CA ALA A 80 5.19 10.24 -9.52
C ALA A 80 6.13 9.09 -9.16
N THR A 81 7.23 9.38 -8.46
CA THR A 81 8.20 8.37 -8.00
C THR A 81 7.57 7.39 -7.01
N SER A 82 6.80 7.88 -6.04
CA SER A 82 6.09 7.02 -5.08
C SER A 82 5.11 6.09 -5.80
N PHE A 83 4.33 6.61 -6.75
CA PHE A 83 3.36 5.81 -7.50
C PHE A 83 4.02 4.74 -8.37
N LEU A 84 5.13 5.06 -9.05
CA LEU A 84 5.88 4.10 -9.86
C LEU A 84 6.49 2.99 -9.00
N ILE A 85 7.04 3.35 -7.84
CA ILE A 85 7.64 2.39 -6.91
C ILE A 85 6.55 1.52 -6.27
N SER A 86 5.41 2.09 -5.87
CA SER A 86 4.31 1.34 -5.26
C SER A 86 3.74 0.28 -6.20
N LYS A 87 3.67 0.57 -7.51
CA LYS A 87 3.24 -0.40 -8.53
C LYS A 87 4.10 -1.66 -8.57
N LYS A 88 5.41 -1.54 -8.35
CA LYS A 88 6.31 -2.70 -8.23
C LYS A 88 5.91 -3.62 -7.06
N TYR A 89 5.24 -3.06 -6.06
CA TYR A 89 4.75 -3.77 -4.89
C TYR A 89 3.28 -4.20 -4.97
N GLU A 90 2.63 -4.16 -6.13
CA GLU A 90 1.23 -4.60 -6.32
C GLU A 90 1.08 -6.04 -6.87
N ASN A 91 2.01 -6.94 -6.55
CA ASN A 91 1.96 -8.35 -6.97
C ASN A 91 1.16 -9.23 -6.00
N TYR A 92 -0.11 -8.90 -5.78
CA TYR A 92 -1.06 -9.81 -5.10
C TYR A 92 -2.25 -10.09 -6.01
N THR A 93 -2.74 -11.32 -6.07
CA THR A 93 -3.95 -11.63 -6.85
C THR A 93 -5.19 -11.47 -5.98
N VAL A 94 -6.28 -11.08 -6.64
CA VAL A 94 -7.59 -10.96 -6.02
C VAL A 94 -8.50 -11.87 -6.81
N GLU A 95 -8.97 -12.91 -6.17
CA GLU A 95 -9.97 -13.82 -6.72
C GLU A 95 -11.29 -13.50 -6.01
N ILE A 96 -12.34 -13.33 -6.80
CA ILE A 96 -13.69 -13.12 -6.28
C ILE A 96 -14.52 -14.25 -6.84
N ASN A 97 -14.94 -15.14 -5.96
CA ASN A 97 -15.79 -16.27 -6.32
C ASN A 97 -17.19 -16.00 -5.79
N ASP A 98 -18.16 -16.04 -6.68
CA ASP A 98 -19.57 -15.97 -6.33
C ASP A 98 -20.07 -17.40 -6.20
N HIS A 99 -20.34 -17.81 -4.97
CA HIS A 99 -20.86 -19.13 -4.68
C HIS A 99 -22.38 -19.03 -4.55
N TYR A 100 -23.08 -19.81 -5.36
CA TYR A 100 -24.50 -20.10 -5.21
C TYR A 100 -24.60 -21.52 -4.65
N GLU A 101 -24.81 -21.66 -3.34
CA GLU A 101 -25.20 -22.96 -2.79
C GLU A 101 -26.66 -23.27 -3.17
N LEU A 102 -27.06 -24.55 -3.09
CA LEU A 102 -28.28 -25.17 -3.65
C LEU A 102 -29.65 -24.50 -3.34
N SER A 103 -29.69 -23.35 -2.67
CA SER A 103 -30.87 -22.51 -2.43
C SER A 103 -30.58 -21.08 -2.91
N PRO A 104 -31.49 -20.39 -3.64
CA PRO A 104 -31.27 -19.02 -4.15
C PRO A 104 -31.04 -17.95 -3.07
N GLU A 105 -31.17 -18.31 -1.78
CA GLU A 105 -30.93 -17.43 -0.64
C GLU A 105 -29.52 -17.61 -0.02
N ASP A 106 -28.80 -18.67 -0.40
CA ASP A 106 -27.43 -18.96 0.07
C ASP A 106 -26.39 -18.50 -0.97
N HIS A 107 -26.43 -17.20 -1.28
CA HIS A 107 -25.43 -16.55 -2.11
C HIS A 107 -24.35 -15.93 -1.23
N TYR A 108 -23.08 -16.32 -1.41
CA TYR A 108 -21.97 -15.64 -0.73
C TYR A 108 -20.80 -15.33 -1.66
N ILE A 109 -20.18 -14.18 -1.39
CA ILE A 109 -19.03 -13.67 -2.16
C ILE A 109 -17.78 -14.00 -1.36
N GLU A 110 -16.91 -14.83 -1.93
CA GLU A 110 -15.60 -15.11 -1.36
C GLU A 110 -14.53 -14.23 -2.02
N VAL A 111 -13.86 -13.40 -1.22
CA VAL A 111 -12.77 -12.55 -1.68
C VAL A 111 -11.47 -13.12 -1.17
N THR A 112 -10.68 -13.71 -2.05
CA THR A 112 -9.38 -14.30 -1.73
C THR A 112 -8.25 -13.38 -2.16
N LEU A 113 -7.47 -12.90 -1.19
CA LEU A 113 -6.30 -12.04 -1.40
C LEU A 113 -5.01 -12.83 -1.24
N ASN A 114 -4.35 -13.18 -2.34
CA ASN A 114 -3.06 -13.89 -2.32
C ASN A 114 -1.90 -12.90 -2.28
N ILE A 115 -1.26 -12.73 -1.12
CA ILE A 115 -0.22 -11.73 -0.88
C ILE A 115 1.11 -12.44 -0.58
N PRO A 116 2.21 -12.14 -1.26
CA PRO A 116 3.50 -12.74 -0.92
C PRO A 116 4.07 -12.15 0.38
N ALA A 117 4.77 -12.94 1.18
CA ALA A 117 5.34 -12.49 2.47
C ALA A 117 6.41 -11.40 2.32
N SER A 118 6.99 -11.24 1.13
CA SER A 118 7.84 -10.09 0.82
C SER A 118 7.08 -8.76 0.72
N TYR A 119 5.75 -8.76 0.83
CA TYR A 119 4.87 -7.59 0.70
C TYR A 119 4.24 -7.17 2.03
N THR A 120 4.19 -8.07 3.02
CA THR A 120 4.24 -7.64 4.41
C THR A 120 5.55 -6.84 4.56
N SER A 121 5.46 -5.55 4.92
CA SER A 121 6.64 -4.70 5.06
C SER A 121 7.67 -5.40 5.94
N SER A 122 8.96 -5.22 5.67
CA SER A 122 9.98 -5.64 6.65
C SER A 122 9.78 -4.89 7.97
N SER A 123 9.08 -3.74 7.96
CA SER A 123 8.55 -3.09 9.17
C SER A 123 7.37 -3.83 9.84
N LEU A 124 6.83 -4.89 9.24
CA LEU A 124 5.86 -5.83 9.83
C LEU A 124 6.57 -7.10 10.33
N LEU A 125 7.91 -7.14 10.28
CA LEU A 125 8.76 -8.19 10.85
C LEU A 125 9.95 -7.60 11.64
N ASP A 126 10.08 -6.26 11.73
CA ASP A 126 11.04 -5.56 12.60
C ASP A 126 10.60 -5.76 14.06
N GLU A 127 11.16 -6.80 14.66
CA GLU A 127 11.47 -7.16 16.07
C GLU A 127 10.71 -6.57 17.28
N ASP A 128 9.99 -5.45 17.22
CA ASP A 128 9.53 -4.73 18.43
C ASP A 128 8.02 -4.44 18.49
N GLN A 129 7.20 -4.94 17.57
CA GLN A 129 5.74 -4.83 17.66
C GLN A 129 5.08 -6.19 17.46
N VAL A 130 4.54 -6.76 18.54
CA VAL A 130 3.59 -7.86 18.49
C VAL A 130 2.41 -7.42 17.63
N ILE A 131 2.32 -7.90 16.40
CA ILE A 131 1.27 -7.47 15.46
C ILE A 131 -0.05 -8.10 15.85
N ASP A 132 -1.04 -7.26 16.12
CA ASP A 132 -2.44 -7.69 16.19
C ASP A 132 -2.89 -8.15 14.79
N PRO A 133 -3.22 -9.45 14.61
CA PRO A 133 -3.63 -9.99 13.32
C PRO A 133 -4.91 -9.33 12.78
N ASN A 134 -5.74 -8.72 13.63
CA ASN A 134 -6.88 -7.92 13.18
C ASN A 134 -6.45 -6.64 12.45
N LEU A 135 -5.41 -5.99 12.95
CA LEU A 135 -4.88 -4.77 12.35
C LEU A 135 -4.22 -5.08 11.00
N LEU A 136 -3.50 -6.20 10.91
CA LEU A 136 -2.94 -6.71 9.66
C LEU A 136 -4.06 -6.98 8.63
N PHE A 137 -5.10 -7.71 9.02
CA PHE A 137 -6.24 -8.00 8.15
C PHE A 137 -6.89 -6.71 7.62
N LYS A 138 -7.21 -5.76 8.51
CA LYS A 138 -7.81 -4.46 8.16
C LYS A 138 -6.93 -3.69 7.18
N LYS A 139 -5.61 -3.68 7.41
CA LYS A 139 -4.66 -3.00 6.53
C LYS A 139 -4.64 -3.61 5.13
N LEU A 140 -4.48 -4.93 5.03
CA LEU A 140 -4.41 -5.64 3.75
C LEU A 140 -5.72 -5.53 2.95
N PHE A 141 -6.86 -5.68 3.61
CA PHE A 141 -8.16 -5.49 2.98
C PHE A 141 -8.37 -4.05 2.50
N SER A 142 -8.06 -3.05 3.33
CA SER A 142 -8.19 -1.63 2.96
C SER A 142 -7.32 -1.26 1.76
N ARG A 143 -6.14 -1.89 1.65
CA ARG A 143 -5.24 -1.70 0.52
C ARG A 143 -5.83 -2.33 -0.74
N ALA A 144 -6.27 -3.59 -0.66
CA ALA A 144 -6.89 -4.28 -1.78
C ALA A 144 -8.14 -3.53 -2.30
N LEU A 145 -8.94 -2.95 -1.40
CA LEU A 145 -10.07 -2.08 -1.72
C LEU A 145 -9.68 -0.88 -2.59
N LYS A 146 -8.57 -0.19 -2.26
CA LYS A 146 -8.15 1.02 -2.98
C LYS A 146 -7.57 0.76 -4.36
N THR A 147 -7.08 -0.45 -4.62
CA THR A 147 -6.27 -0.80 -5.80
C THR A 147 -7.02 -1.74 -6.74
N LYS A 148 -7.06 -3.04 -6.44
CA LYS A 148 -7.55 -4.11 -7.32
C LYS A 148 -9.06 -4.32 -7.19
N LEU A 149 -9.59 -4.34 -5.96
CA LEU A 149 -11.02 -4.50 -5.72
C LEU A 149 -11.84 -3.30 -6.22
N ARG A 150 -11.23 -2.12 -6.38
CA ARG A 150 -11.91 -0.95 -6.94
C ARG A 150 -12.51 -1.19 -8.34
N ARG A 151 -11.94 -2.12 -9.11
CA ARG A 151 -12.41 -2.49 -10.45
C ARG A 151 -13.46 -3.61 -10.44
N SER A 152 -13.71 -4.22 -9.29
CA SER A 152 -14.69 -5.30 -9.16
C SER A 152 -16.12 -4.75 -9.21
N PRO A 153 -17.07 -5.47 -9.84
CA PRO A 153 -18.50 -5.13 -9.74
C PRO A 153 -19.00 -5.12 -8.29
N TYR A 154 -18.34 -5.85 -7.38
CA TYR A 154 -18.69 -5.93 -5.97
C TYR A 154 -18.09 -4.81 -5.11
N TYR A 155 -17.33 -3.88 -5.68
CA TYR A 155 -16.67 -2.81 -4.93
C TYR A 155 -17.63 -2.00 -4.05
N ALA A 156 -18.83 -1.69 -4.57
CA ALA A 156 -19.83 -0.94 -3.81
C ALA A 156 -20.22 -1.69 -2.53
N LYS A 157 -20.52 -3.00 -2.61
CA LYS A 157 -20.84 -3.83 -1.44
C LYS A 157 -19.63 -3.93 -0.49
N LEU A 158 -18.44 -4.20 -1.03
CA LEU A 158 -17.22 -4.41 -0.24
C LEU A 158 -16.71 -3.15 0.48
N ARG A 159 -16.90 -1.95 -0.10
CA ARG A 159 -16.44 -0.69 0.48
C ARG A 159 -17.17 -0.31 1.76
N PHE A 160 -18.44 -0.68 1.89
CA PHE A 160 -19.28 -0.36 3.05
C PHE A 160 -19.23 -1.43 4.14
N ILE A 161 -18.43 -2.48 3.99
CA ILE A 161 -18.26 -3.49 5.03
C ILE A 161 -17.53 -2.89 6.23
N GLU A 162 -18.24 -2.84 7.37
CA GLU A 162 -17.65 -2.51 8.66
C GLU A 162 -17.00 -3.76 9.27
N LEU A 163 -15.67 -3.86 9.16
CA LEU A 163 -14.89 -5.01 9.65
C LEU A 163 -15.06 -5.32 11.15
N ASP A 164 -15.50 -4.33 11.92
CA ASP A 164 -15.73 -4.43 13.37
C ASP A 164 -17.07 -5.11 13.69
N LYS A 165 -18.02 -5.14 12.73
CA LYS A 165 -19.31 -5.86 12.82
C LYS A 165 -19.25 -7.28 12.23
N CYS A 166 -18.11 -7.66 11.64
CA CYS A 166 -17.91 -9.00 11.09
C CYS A 166 -17.62 -10.03 12.18
N SER A 167 -17.65 -11.31 11.80
CA SER A 167 -17.23 -12.40 12.68
C SER A 167 -15.81 -12.19 13.21
N ASN A 168 -15.51 -12.86 14.32
CA ASN A 168 -14.15 -12.94 14.85
C ASN A 168 -13.17 -13.43 13.77
N LEU A 169 -11.96 -12.88 13.78
CA LEU A 169 -10.90 -13.25 12.86
C LEU A 169 -10.48 -14.69 13.14
N ARG A 170 -10.56 -15.54 12.11
CA ARG A 170 -9.98 -16.89 12.14
C ARG A 170 -8.60 -16.82 11.51
N VAL A 171 -7.58 -17.24 12.26
CA VAL A 171 -6.20 -17.28 11.80
C VAL A 171 -5.77 -18.74 11.69
N SER A 172 -5.37 -19.17 10.50
CA SER A 172 -4.82 -20.50 10.25
C SER A 172 -3.41 -20.35 9.74
N VAL A 173 -2.44 -20.93 10.45
CA VAL A 173 -1.02 -20.88 10.06
C VAL A 173 -0.62 -22.27 9.57
N SER A 174 -0.03 -22.31 8.37
CA SER A 174 0.60 -23.50 7.78
C SER A 174 2.05 -23.17 7.43
N GLN A 175 2.88 -24.19 7.17
CA GLN A 175 4.32 -24.02 6.93
C GLN A 175 4.64 -22.99 5.84
N ASP A 176 3.83 -22.94 4.78
CA ASP A 176 4.06 -22.07 3.62
C ASP A 176 3.09 -20.89 3.50
N LYS A 177 2.06 -20.80 4.37
CA LYS A 177 1.04 -19.76 4.26
C LYS A 177 0.35 -19.43 5.58
N MET A 178 -0.06 -18.18 5.73
CA MET A 178 -0.95 -17.71 6.79
C MET A 178 -2.28 -17.30 6.16
N ILE A 179 -3.38 -17.84 6.66
CA ILE A 179 -4.75 -17.55 6.19
C ILE A 179 -5.46 -16.75 7.28
N LEU A 180 -6.01 -15.60 6.89
CA LEU A 180 -6.79 -14.72 7.76
C LEU A 180 -8.21 -14.64 7.19
N LYS A 181 -9.21 -15.10 7.93
CA LYS A 181 -10.59 -15.21 7.44
C LYS A 181 -11.58 -14.46 8.34
N LYS A 182 -12.46 -13.66 7.75
CA LYS A 182 -13.63 -13.04 8.39
C LYS A 182 -14.88 -13.25 7.53
N LYS A 183 -16.02 -13.50 8.18
CA LYS A 183 -17.35 -13.52 7.55
C LYS A 183 -18.12 -12.27 7.94
N CYS A 184 -18.67 -11.58 6.96
CA CYS A 184 -19.40 -10.32 7.07
C CYS A 184 -20.76 -10.47 6.36
N GLY A 185 -21.73 -11.12 7.02
CA GLY A 185 -22.99 -11.52 6.38
C GLY A 185 -22.74 -12.49 5.23
N ASP A 186 -23.18 -12.12 4.03
CA ASP A 186 -23.02 -12.87 2.78
C ASP A 186 -21.62 -12.74 2.15
N VAL A 187 -20.68 -12.08 2.81
CA VAL A 187 -19.33 -11.90 2.26
C VAL A 187 -18.33 -12.62 3.15
N ILE A 188 -17.55 -13.50 2.55
CA ILE A 188 -16.42 -14.15 3.19
C ILE A 188 -15.15 -13.52 2.64
N ILE A 189 -14.34 -12.94 3.51
CA ILE A 189 -13.08 -12.33 3.14
C ILE A 189 -11.97 -13.24 3.66
N GLU A 190 -11.17 -13.76 2.74
CA GLU A 190 -10.02 -14.60 3.02
C GLU A 190 -8.74 -13.93 2.50
N ILE A 191 -7.73 -13.83 3.36
CA ILE A 191 -6.43 -13.26 3.01
C ILE A 191 -5.40 -14.35 3.21
N ILE A 192 -4.78 -14.77 2.13
CA ILE A 192 -3.76 -15.81 2.10
C ILE A 192 -2.40 -15.12 1.91
N ILE A 193 -1.58 -15.14 2.95
CA ILE A 193 -0.22 -14.63 2.93
C ILE A 193 0.70 -15.81 2.64
N ASN A 194 1.25 -15.88 1.43
CA ASN A 194 2.13 -16.96 0.99
C ASN A 194 3.59 -16.63 1.33
N ASN A 195 4.29 -17.52 2.03
CA ASN A 195 5.71 -17.39 2.37
C ASN A 195 6.66 -17.70 1.21
N ASN A 196 6.14 -17.78 -0.02
CA ASN A 196 6.91 -18.25 -1.15
C ASN A 196 8.06 -17.27 -1.46
N LYS A 197 9.29 -17.68 -1.12
CA LYS A 197 10.54 -16.97 -1.42
C LYS A 197 10.81 -16.85 -2.93
N ASN A 198 10.01 -17.52 -3.78
CA ASN A 198 10.15 -17.50 -5.22
C ASN A 198 8.92 -16.91 -5.93
N THR A 199 8.97 -15.61 -6.20
CA THR A 199 8.04 -14.87 -7.09
C THR A 199 8.05 -15.32 -8.57
N LYS A 200 8.69 -16.43 -8.92
CA LYS A 200 8.79 -16.93 -10.31
C LYS A 200 7.83 -18.06 -10.67
N LEU A 201 7.14 -18.69 -9.71
CA LEU A 201 6.30 -19.86 -10.02
C LEU A 201 4.80 -19.57 -10.19
N ALA A 202 4.35 -18.33 -10.00
CA ALA A 202 2.94 -17.97 -10.19
C ALA A 202 2.56 -17.67 -11.65
N ASN A 203 3.54 -17.66 -12.58
CA ASN A 203 3.34 -17.33 -14.00
C ASN A 203 3.72 -18.49 -14.96
N SER A 204 3.85 -19.75 -14.50
CA SER A 204 4.22 -20.87 -15.40
C SER A 204 3.18 -22.01 -15.45
N THR A 205 1.90 -21.66 -15.42
CA THR A 205 0.83 -22.58 -15.83
C THR A 205 -0.21 -21.82 -16.65
N THR A 206 0.18 -21.45 -17.87
CA THR A 206 -0.67 -21.35 -19.06
C THR A 206 0.18 -21.74 -20.26
#